data_AF-A0A7C5Q349-F1
#
_entry.id   AF-A0A7C5Q349-F1
#
_cell.length_a   1.000
_cell.length_b   1.000
_cell.length_c   1.000
_cell.angle_alpha   90.00
_cell.angle_beta   90.00
_cell.angle_gamma   90.00
#
_symmetry.space_group_name_H-M   'P 1'
#
loop_
_entity.id
_entity.type
_entity.pdbx_description
1 polymer ?
#
loop_
_entity_poly.entity_id
_entity_poly.type
_entity_poly.pdbx_seq_one_letter_code
_entity_poly.pdbx_strand_id
1 'polypeptide(L)' 'MTRKPDHIALDRRFATIEDLARAARARIPSYAHDYLTGGIGNGTCLKRNRKALDAVTFAPDMIT' A
#
# COMPACT_ATOMS: atom_id res chain seq x y z
N MET A 1 -14.26 7.21 -29.99
CA MET A 1 -13.41 8.15 -29.21
C MET A 1 -13.42 7.69 -27.76
N THR A 2 -12.61 6.70 -27.40
CA THR A 2 -12.63 6.08 -26.06
C THR A 2 -11.73 6.87 -25.14
N ARG A 3 -12.30 7.57 -24.15
CA ARG A 3 -11.53 8.25 -23.09
C ARG A 3 -10.72 7.16 -22.36
N LYS A 4 -9.39 7.20 -22.47
CA LYS A 4 -8.52 6.49 -21.52
C LYS A 4 -8.87 7.00 -20.13
N PRO A 5 -8.97 6.16 -19.09
CA PRO A 5 -9.25 6.61 -17.75
C PRO A 5 -8.14 7.58 -17.34
N ASP A 6 -8.52 8.84 -17.28
CA ASP A 6 -7.92 9.86 -16.46
C ASP A 6 -7.54 9.22 -15.13
N HIS A 7 -6.24 9.27 -14.79
CA HIS A 7 -5.65 8.70 -13.59
C HIS A 7 -6.62 8.82 -12.41
N ILE A 8 -7.03 7.67 -11.86
CA ILE A 8 -8.06 7.54 -10.80
C ILE A 8 -7.93 8.73 -9.84
N ALA A 9 -8.95 9.59 -9.81
CA ALA A 9 -8.96 10.75 -8.93
C ALA A 9 -8.64 10.29 -7.50
N LEU A 10 -7.58 10.85 -6.92
CA LEU A 10 -7.08 10.42 -5.62
C LEU A 10 -8.17 10.59 -4.55
N ASP A 11 -8.56 9.50 -3.91
CA ASP A 11 -9.52 9.53 -2.81
C ASP A 11 -8.86 10.16 -1.57
N ARG A 12 -9.10 11.47 -1.38
CA ARG A 12 -8.52 12.29 -0.31
C ARG A 12 -9.00 11.93 1.10
N ARG A 13 -9.91 10.95 1.26
CA ARG A 13 -10.40 10.50 2.57
C ARG A 13 -9.38 9.68 3.35
N PHE A 14 -8.39 9.10 2.67
CA PHE A 14 -7.36 8.27 3.28
C PHE A 14 -6.01 8.96 3.14
N ALA A 15 -5.42 9.36 4.27
CA ALA A 15 -4.15 10.08 4.29
C ALA A 15 -2.95 9.17 3.96
N THR A 16 -3.06 7.89 4.29
CA THR A 16 -2.03 6.87 4.06
C THR A 16 -2.59 5.61 3.40
N ILE A 17 -1.69 4.80 2.84
CA ILE A 17 -2.04 3.48 2.28
C ILE A 17 -2.57 2.57 3.40
N GLU A 18 -2.03 2.71 4.60
CA GLU A 18 -2.44 1.97 5.80
C GLU A 18 -3.89 2.33 6.21
N ASP A 19 -4.28 3.61 6.11
CA ASP A 19 -5.65 4.05 6.37
C ASP A 19 -6.63 3.45 5.34
N LEU A 20 -6.23 3.45 4.07
CA LEU A 20 -7.01 2.84 3.00
C LEU A 20 -7.17 1.33 3.23
N ALA A 21 -6.09 0.63 3.56
CA ALA A 21 -6.12 -0.81 3.83
C ALA A 21 -7.04 -1.15 5.02
N ARG A 22 -6.98 -0.35 6.09
CA ARG A 22 -7.85 -0.51 7.26
C ARG A 22 -9.33 -0.31 6.91
N ALA A 23 -9.65 0.70 6.10
CA ALA A 23 -11.02 0.93 5.65
C ALA A 23 -11.52 -0.16 4.67
N ALA A 24 -10.62 -0.68 3.83
CA ALA A 24 -10.93 -1.75 2.90
C ALA A 24 -11.29 -3.07 3.61
N ARG A 25 -10.67 -3.36 4.77
CA ARG A 25 -10.98 -4.56 5.58
C ARG A 25 -12.45 -4.69 5.96
N ALA A 26 -13.16 -3.58 6.16
CA ALA A 26 -14.59 -3.61 6.49
C ALA A 26 -15.49 -3.91 5.28
N ARG A 27 -14.96 -3.82 4.05
CA ARG A 27 -15.72 -3.93 2.80
C ARG A 27 -15.37 -5.19 2.00
N ILE A 28 -14.18 -5.73 2.18
CA ILE A 28 -13.69 -6.90 1.45
C ILE A 28 -14.10 -8.17 2.20
N PRO A 29 -14.66 -9.18 1.51
CA PRO A 29 -14.90 -10.50 2.11
C PRO A 29 -13.62 -11.11 2.70
N SER A 30 -13.72 -11.82 3.82
CA SER A 30 -12.56 -12.36 4.56
C SER A 30 -11.60 -13.16 3.68
N TYR A 31 -12.11 -14.08 2.86
CA TYR A 31 -11.28 -14.86 1.93
C TYR A 31 -10.49 -13.98 0.95
N ALA A 32 -11.13 -12.98 0.35
CA ALA A 32 -10.46 -12.08 -0.59
C ALA A 32 -9.44 -11.18 0.13
N HIS A 33 -9.74 -10.76 1.36
CA HIS A 33 -8.80 -10.01 2.19
C HIS A 33 -7.56 -10.84 2.51
N ASP A 34 -7.72 -12.10 2.90
CA ASP A 34 -6.62 -12.99 3.22
C ASP A 34 -5.77 -13.31 1.99
N TYR A 35 -6.40 -13.43 0.81
CA TYR A 35 -5.68 -13.56 -0.45
C TYR A 35 -4.85 -12.31 -0.78
N LEU A 36 -5.40 -11.11 -0.57
CA LEU A 36 -4.73 -9.84 -0.91
C LEU A 36 -3.62 -9.46 0.08
N THR A 37 -3.79 -9.80 1.35
CA THR A 37 -2.84 -9.45 2.42
C THR A 37 -1.83 -10.56 2.70
N GLY A 38 -2.18 -11.79 2.33
CA GLY A 38 -1.35 -12.97 2.52
C GLY A 38 -0.07 -12.92 1.71
N GLY A 39 0.98 -13.53 2.29
CA GLY A 39 2.20 -13.89 1.59
C GLY A 39 2.37 -15.40 1.58
N ILE A 40 3.35 -15.90 0.84
CA ILE A 40 3.67 -17.33 0.83
C ILE A 40 4.22 -17.73 2.21
N GLY A 41 3.69 -18.83 2.77
CA GLY A 41 4.09 -19.38 4.07
C GLY A 41 3.76 -18.44 5.23
N ASN A 42 4.71 -18.26 6.16
CA ASN A 42 4.52 -17.48 7.38
C ASN A 42 4.65 -15.94 7.18
N GLY A 43 4.66 -15.46 5.93
CA GLY A 43 4.78 -14.03 5.62
C GLY A 43 6.15 -13.41 5.97
N THR A 44 7.19 -14.22 6.21
CA THR A 44 8.55 -13.75 6.55
C THR A 44 9.12 -12.84 5.47
N CYS A 45 8.86 -13.15 4.20
CA CYS A 45 9.30 -12.33 3.07
C CYS A 45 8.64 -10.95 3.05
N LEU A 46 7.34 -10.84 3.38
CA LEU A 46 6.65 -9.56 3.46
C LEU A 46 7.27 -8.67 4.55
N LYS A 47 7.51 -9.24 5.74
CA LYS A 47 8.17 -8.53 6.85
C LYS A 47 9.58 -8.09 6.49
N ARG A 48 10.37 -8.98 5.86
CA ARG A 48 11.74 -8.69 5.42
C ARG A 48 11.76 -7.56 4.38
N ASN A 49 10.86 -7.60 3.41
CA ASN A 49 10.78 -6.58 2.35
C ASN A 49 10.42 -5.21 2.92
N ARG A 50 9.42 -5.15 3.82
CA ARG A 50 9.05 -3.89 4.49
C ARG A 50 10.23 -3.33 5.28
N LYS A 51 10.88 -4.16 6.11
CA LYS A 51 12.07 -3.75 6.89
C LYS A 51 13.22 -3.25 6.00
N ALA A 52 13.46 -3.91 4.86
CA ALA A 52 14.50 -3.51 3.93
C ALA A 52 14.20 -2.15 3.29
N LEU A 53 12.92 -1.87 2.97
CA LEU A 53 12.50 -0.57 2.47
C LEU A 53 12.65 0.52 3.53
N ASP A 54 12.22 0.24 4.77
CA ASP A 54 12.32 1.19 5.89
C ASP A 54 13.78 1.54 6.24
N ALA A 55 14.73 0.65 5.90
CA ALA A 55 16.16 0.88 6.12
C ALA A 55 16.78 1.86 5.10
N VAL A 56 16.08 2.18 4.00
CA VAL A 56 16.55 3.13 2.99
C VAL A 56 15.96 4.50 3.30
N THR A 57 16.82 5.42 3.74
CA THR A 57 16.43 6.80 4.06
C THR A 57 16.88 7.77 2.98
N PHE A 58 16.13 8.87 2.81
CA PHE A 58 16.60 9.99 2.00
C PHE A 58 17.80 10.66 2.67
N ALA A 59 18.77 11.10 1.85
CA ALA A 59 19.83 12.01 2.25
C ALA A 59 19.45 13.41 1.71
N PRO A 60 18.69 14.21 2.47
CA PRO A 60 18.30 15.53 2.00
C PRO A 60 19.53 16.41 1.92
N ASP A 61 19.80 16.95 0.73
CA ASP A 61 20.82 17.98 0.54
C ASP A 61 20.12 19.33 0.48
N MET A 62 20.54 20.26 1.34
CA MET A 62 19.96 21.60 1.39
C MET A 62 20.84 22.51 0.56
N ILE A 63 20.37 22.89 -0.63
CA ILE A 63 20.96 24.02 -1.36
C ILE A 63 20.68 25.27 -0.52
N THR A 64 21.74 25.80 0.09
CA THR A 64 21.78 27.14 0.70
C THR A 64 22.21 28.15 -0.34
#